data_AF-A0A3C1TPU3-F1
#
_entry.id   AF-A0A3C1TPU3-F1
#
_cell.length_a   1.000
_cell.length_b   1.000
_cell.length_c   1.000
_cell.angle_alpha   90.00
_cell.angle_beta   90.00
_cell.angle_gamma   90.00
#
_symmetry.space_group_name_H-M   'P 1'
#
loop_
_entity.id
_entity.type
_entity.pdbx_description
1 polymer ?
#
loop_
_entity_poly.entity_id
_entity_poly.type
_entity_poly.pdbx_seq_one_letter_code
_entity_poly.pdbx_strand_id
1 'polypeptide(L)' 'MPTPIDQQTLEQLQDWTILDEKLHRVFILDNFVQAFGFMTQVAIVAEKMNHHPEWS' A
#
# COMPACT_ATOMS: atom_id res chain seq x y z
N MET A 1 -4.79 -0.11 -20.19
CA MET A 1 -5.34 0.73 -19.10
C MET A 1 -5.52 -0.20 -17.91
N PRO A 2 -4.95 0.08 -16.73
CA PRO A 2 -5.32 -0.69 -15.54
C PRO A 2 -6.83 -0.58 -15.32
N THR A 3 -7.45 -1.69 -14.93
CA THR A 3 -8.90 -1.74 -14.66
C THR A 3 -9.21 -0.84 -13.46
N PRO A 4 -10.30 -0.06 -13.49
CA PRO A 4 -10.77 0.66 -12.31
C PRO A 4 -10.96 -0.30 -11.14
N ILE A 5 -10.63 0.15 -9.93
CA ILE A 5 -10.88 -0.62 -8.72
C ILE A 5 -12.40 -0.70 -8.55
N ASP A 6 -12.97 -1.88 -8.75
CA ASP A 6 -14.38 -2.11 -8.49
C ASP A 6 -14.65 -2.30 -6.99
N GLN A 7 -15.91 -2.07 -6.61
CA GLN A 7 -16.34 -2.11 -5.22
C GLN A 7 -16.14 -3.50 -4.58
N GLN A 8 -16.27 -4.58 -5.36
CA GLN A 8 -16.11 -5.96 -4.88
C GLN A 8 -14.66 -6.27 -4.52
N THR A 9 -13.71 -5.75 -5.30
CA THR A 9 -12.27 -5.89 -5.03
C THR A 9 -11.89 -5.07 -3.81
N LEU A 10 -12.46 -3.87 -3.64
CA LEU A 10 -12.20 -3.03 -2.48
C LEU A 10 -12.72 -3.66 -1.18
N GLU A 11 -13.88 -4.32 -1.20
CA GLU A 11 -14.43 -5.04 -0.03
C GLU A 11 -13.52 -6.18 0.47
N GLN A 12 -12.66 -6.72 -0.39
CA GLN A 12 -11.69 -7.75 -0.01
C GLN A 12 -10.40 -7.17 0.60
N LEU A 13 -10.15 -5.88 0.41
CA LEU A 13 -8.95 -5.19 0.88
C LEU A 13 -9.22 -4.50 2.21
N GLN A 14 -9.28 -5.29 3.29
CA GLN A 14 -9.50 -4.78 4.64
C GLN A 14 -8.50 -3.65 5.00
N ASP A 15 -9.03 -2.55 5.55
CA ASP A 15 -8.33 -1.31 5.95
C ASP A 15 -7.72 -0.48 4.80
N TRP A 16 -8.02 -0.81 3.54
CA TRP A 16 -7.70 0.05 2.41
C TRP A 16 -8.89 0.96 2.09
N THR A 17 -8.59 2.22 1.78
CA THR A 17 -9.58 3.22 1.36
C THR A 17 -9.14 3.86 0.05
N ILE A 18 -10.09 4.53 -0.63
CA ILE A 18 -9.78 5.37 -1.79
C ILE A 18 -9.57 6.80 -1.29
N LEU A 19 -8.40 7.37 -1.59
CA LEU A 19 -8.04 8.76 -1.34
C LEU A 19 -7.41 9.30 -2.62
N ASP A 20 -7.92 10.43 -3.13
CA ASP A 20 -7.45 11.07 -4.37
C ASP A 20 -7.32 10.09 -5.55
N GLU A 21 -8.35 9.26 -5.74
CA GLU A 21 -8.43 8.23 -6.79
C GLU A 21 -7.37 7.11 -6.68
N LYS A 22 -6.64 7.03 -5.56
CA LYS A 22 -5.62 6.01 -5.27
C LYS A 22 -6.00 5.16 -4.05
N LEU A 23 -5.44 3.95 -3.98
CA LEU A 23 -5.51 3.13 -2.77
C LEU A 23 -4.61 3.70 -1.68
N HIS A 24 -5.15 3.83 -0.49
CA HIS A 24 -4.46 4.34 0.68
C HIS A 24 -4.69 3.43 1.89
N ARG A 25 -3.63 3.21 2.68
CA ARG A 25 -3.69 2.50 3.96
C ARG A 25 -2.62 3.02 4.92
N VAL A 26 -3.00 3.14 6.19
CA VAL A 26 -2.10 3.54 7.28
C VAL A 26 -1.65 2.30 8.05
N PHE A 27 -0.34 2.19 8.26
CA PHE A 27 0.25 1.16 9.12
C PHE A 27 0.85 1.83 10.35
N ILE A 28 0.41 1.40 11.54
CA ILE A 28 0.95 1.86 12.82
C ILE A 28 1.80 0.72 13.39
N LEU A 29 3.06 1.01 13.69
CA LEU A 29 4.05 0.05 14.17
C LEU A 29 4.68 0.57 15.46
N ASP A 30 5.14 -0.32 16.33
CA ASP A 30 5.51 0.02 17.71
C ASP A 30 6.66 1.03 17.82
N ASN A 31 7.56 1.03 16.84
CA ASN A 31 8.70 1.94 16.81
C ASN A 31 9.26 2.11 15.40
N PHE A 32 10.18 3.08 15.27
CA PHE A 32 10.82 3.42 14.00
C PHE A 32 11.57 2.25 13.35
N VAL A 33 12.26 1.41 14.13
CA VAL A 33 13.04 0.29 13.59
C VAL A 33 12.11 -0.73 12.91
N GLN A 34 10.96 -1.03 13.54
CA GLN A 34 9.94 -1.88 12.93
C GLN A 34 9.35 -1.24 11.67
N ALA A 35 9.01 0.06 11.73
CA ALA A 35 8.48 0.80 10.58
C ALA A 35 9.43 0.79 9.38
N PHE A 36 10.69 1.11 9.60
CA PHE A 36 11.68 1.14 8.54
C PHE A 36 12.00 -0.26 7.98
N GLY A 37 12.01 -1.28 8.84
CA GLY A 37 12.12 -2.67 8.41
C GLY A 37 10.96 -3.13 7.53
N PHE A 38 9.73 -2.71 7.85
CA PHE A 38 8.55 -2.94 7.00
C PHE A 38 8.69 -2.22 5.65
N MET A 39 9.05 -0.94 5.65
CA MET A 39 9.25 -0.16 4.42
C MET A 39 10.30 -0.79 3.49
N THR A 40 11.39 -1.31 4.06
CA THR A 40 12.46 -1.99 3.30
C THR A 40 11.95 -3.27 2.63
N GLN A 41 11.15 -4.07 3.33
CA GLN A 41 10.55 -5.28 2.74
C GLN A 41 9.59 -4.92 1.60
N VAL A 42 8.75 -3.90 1.78
CA VAL A 42 7.85 -3.39 0.73
C VAL A 42 8.64 -2.90 -0.47
N ALA A 43 9.75 -2.17 -0.27
CA ALA A 43 10.58 -1.65 -1.35
C ALA A 43 11.13 -2.77 -2.27
N ILE A 44 11.57 -3.91 -1.70
CA ILE A 44 12.06 -5.05 -2.48
C ILE A 44 10.95 -5.64 -3.38
N VAL A 45 9.74 -5.79 -2.83
CA VAL A 45 8.59 -6.31 -3.57
C VAL A 45 8.14 -5.33 -4.66
N ALA A 46 8.02 -4.05 -4.30
CA ALA A 46 7.63 -2.96 -5.20
C ALA A 46 8.57 -2.84 -6.40
N GLU A 47 9.89 -2.95 -6.16
CA GLU A 47 10.89 -2.91 -7.22
C GLU A 47 10.76 -4.10 -8.18
N LYS A 48 10.58 -5.32 -7.65
CA LYS A 48 10.35 -6.51 -8.48
C LYS A 48 9.10 -6.38 -9.36
N MET A 49 8.09 -5.66 -8.86
CA MET A 49 6.85 -5.38 -9.58
C MET A 49 6.95 -4.17 -10.52
N ASN A 50 8.05 -3.40 -10.45
CA ASN A 50 8.20 -2.09 -11.08
C ASN A 50 6.99 -1.17 -10.81
N HIS A 51 6.52 -1.17 -9.56
CA HIS A 51 5.36 -0.40 -9.12
C HIS A 51 5.58 0.09 -7.69
N HIS A 52 5.89 1.38 -7.56
CA HIS A 52 6.35 1.96 -6.30
C HIS A 52 5.19 2.62 -5.53
N PRO A 53 5.11 2.41 -4.21
CA PRO A 53 4.17 3.15 -3.36
C PRO A 53 4.60 4.61 -3.20
N GLU A 54 3.63 5.46 -2.88
CA GLU A 54 3.85 6.82 -2.41
C GLU A 54 3.80 6.80 -0.86
N TRP A 55 4.81 7.37 -0.20
CA TRP A 55 4.92 7.38 1.26
C TRP A 55 4.71 8.80 1.80
N SER A 56 4.00 8.93 2.93
CA SER A 56 3.75 10.19 3.64
C SER A 56 3.69 9.97 5.15
#